data_AF-A0A3G2I7I2-F1
#
_entry.id   AF-A0A3G2I7I2-F1
#
_cell.length_a   1.000
_cell.length_b   1.000
_cell.length_c   1.000
_cell.angle_alpha   90.00
_cell.angle_beta   90.00
_cell.angle_gamma   90.00
#
_symmetry.space_group_name_H-M   'P 1'
#
loop_
_entity.id
_entity.type
_entity.pdbx_description
1 polymer ?
#
loop_
_entity_poly.entity_id
_entity_poly.type
_entity_poly.pdbx_seq_one_letter_code
_entity_poly.pdbx_strand_id
1 'polypeptide(L)'
;LASRQSFWAELNVACLAHQNVVRVIAASTGPSSQESVGTIIMEYVGSSTLHHIIYGPCAKARGSSGVHLSLQSLGYSCDVVSGLVFLHAHRIAHLDLKPANIFITEQNVCKIGD
;
A
#
# COMPACT_ATOMS: atom_id res chain seq x y z
N LEU A 1 16.11 12.87 12.89
CA LEU A 1 14.83 12.99 13.62
C LEU A 1 13.63 12.56 12.76
N ALA A 2 13.45 13.14 11.57
CA ALA A 2 12.35 12.80 10.65
C ALA A 2 12.27 11.30 10.29
N SER A 3 13.41 10.66 10.01
CA SER A 3 13.46 9.22 9.70
C SER A 3 12.94 8.34 10.85
N ARG A 4 13.28 8.68 12.11
CA ARG A 4 12.75 7.98 13.30
C ARG A 4 11.25 8.16 13.44
N GLN A 5 10.73 9.35 13.16
CA GLN A 5 9.29 9.60 13.22
C GLN A 5 8.54 8.80 12.15
N SER A 6 9.07 8.73 10.91
CA SER A 6 8.50 7.89 9.84
C SER A 6 8.42 6.42 10.25
N PHE A 7 9.53 5.87 10.75
CA PHE A 7 9.58 4.47 11.19
C PHE A 7 8.54 4.14 12.26
N TRP A 8 8.39 4.99 13.28
CA TRP A 8 7.37 4.75 14.31
C TRP A 8 5.96 4.97 13.78
N ALA A 9 5.75 5.89 12.84
CA ALA A 9 4.46 6.09 12.19
C ALA A 9 4.03 4.86 11.38
N GLU A 10 4.95 4.25 10.63
CA GLU A 10 4.73 3.02 9.87
C GLU A 10 4.38 1.83 10.80
N LEU A 11 4.92 1.79 12.03
CA LEU A 11 4.59 0.75 13.01
C LEU A 11 3.20 0.91 13.66
N ASN A 12 2.47 1.99 13.43
CA ASN A 12 1.09 2.12 13.92
C ASN A 12 0.17 1.02 13.37
N VAL A 13 0.52 0.41 12.23
CA VAL A 13 -0.23 -0.69 11.62
C VAL A 13 0.35 -2.08 11.92
N ALA A 14 1.37 -2.20 12.77
CA ALA A 14 2.19 -3.42 12.91
C ALA A 14 1.42 -4.70 13.29
N CYS A 15 0.30 -4.57 14.02
CA CYS A 15 -0.52 -5.70 14.45
C CYS A 15 -1.85 -5.80 13.67
N LEU A 16 -1.99 -5.06 12.58
CA LEU A 16 -3.19 -5.04 11.77
C LEU A 16 -3.07 -6.02 10.60
N ALA A 17 -4.17 -6.70 10.29
CA ALA A 17 -4.26 -7.62 9.16
C ALA A 17 -5.60 -7.42 8.45
N HIS A 18 -5.53 -7.07 7.17
CA HIS A 18 -6.70 -6.86 6.32
C HIS A 18 -6.34 -7.20 4.88
N GLN A 19 -7.31 -7.69 4.09
CA GLN A 19 -7.04 -8.13 2.72
C GLN A 19 -6.54 -7.00 1.80
N ASN A 20 -6.91 -5.75 2.11
CA ASN A 20 -6.58 -4.55 1.33
C ASN A 20 -5.58 -3.60 2.03
N VAL A 21 -4.84 -4.07 3.03
CA VAL A 21 -3.76 -3.31 3.69
C VAL A 21 -2.51 -4.18 3.71
N VAL A 22 -1.36 -3.62 3.36
CA VAL A 22 -0.07 -4.32 3.41
C VAL A 22 0.24 -4.72 4.84
N ARG A 23 0.43 -6.01 5.07
CA ARG A 23 0.74 -6.55 6.38
C ARG A 23 2.21 -6.34 6.74
N VAL A 24 2.44 -5.74 7.91
CA VAL A 24 3.75 -5.76 8.57
C VAL A 24 3.97 -7.17 9.16
N ILE A 25 5.10 -7.79 8.81
CA ILE A 25 5.47 -9.13 9.27
C ILE A 25 6.35 -9.04 10.52
N ALA A 26 7.33 -8.13 10.51
CA ALA A 26 8.27 -7.95 11.60
C ALA A 26 8.86 -6.55 11.57
N ALA A 27 9.38 -6.11 12.70
CA ALA A 27 10.20 -4.92 12.79
C ALA A 27 11.38 -5.15 13.73
N SER A 28 12.52 -4.57 13.42
CA SER A 28 13.71 -4.55 14.27
C SER A 28 14.07 -3.11 14.61
N THR A 29 14.63 -2.89 15.79
CA THR A 29 15.22 -1.61 16.17
C THR A 29 16.74 -1.69 16.03
N GLY A 30 17.37 -0.62 15.52
CA GLY A 30 18.84 -0.55 15.43
C GLY A 30 19.50 -0.51 16.83
N PRO A 31 20.79 -0.91 16.93
CA PRO A 31 21.54 -0.78 18.18
C PRO A 31 21.63 0.69 18.62
N SER A 32 21.57 0.91 19.93
CA SER A 32 21.41 2.22 20.60
C SER A 32 22.51 3.25 20.33
N SER A 33 23.60 2.87 19.66
CA SER A 33 24.80 3.69 19.43
C SER A 33 24.97 4.24 18.01
N GLN A 34 24.11 3.87 17.06
CA GLN A 34 24.18 4.32 15.67
C GLN A 34 22.83 4.91 15.26
N GLU A 35 22.82 5.91 14.38
CA GLU A 35 21.62 6.57 13.82
C GLU A 35 20.68 5.63 13.04
N SER A 36 20.87 4.32 13.12
CA SER A 36 20.09 3.30 12.41
C SER A 36 18.69 3.20 12.99
N VAL A 37 17.71 3.48 12.14
CA VAL A 37 16.31 3.69 12.51
C VAL A 37 15.54 2.37 12.71
N GLY A 38 16.17 1.23 12.41
CA GLY A 38 15.52 -0.09 12.43
C GLY A 38 15.10 -0.53 11.04
N THR A 39 14.57 -1.74 10.93
CA THR A 39 14.08 -2.32 9.66
C THR A 39 12.64 -2.79 9.85
N ILE A 40 11.76 -2.44 8.91
CA ILE A 40 10.40 -2.99 8.83
C ILE A 40 10.38 -4.02 7.70
N ILE A 41 9.86 -5.20 8.01
CA ILE A 41 9.64 -6.29 7.06
C ILE A 41 8.14 -6.38 6.83
N MET A 42 7.71 -6.24 5.58
CA MET A 42 6.31 -6.30 5.16
C MET A 42 6.09 -7.48 4.21
N GLU A 43 4.83 -7.86 4.01
CA GLU A 43 4.49 -8.81 2.96
C GLU A 43 4.88 -8.28 1.58
N TYR A 44 5.36 -9.19 0.72
CA TYR A 44 5.54 -8.88 -0.69
C TYR A 44 4.19 -9.02 -1.41
N VAL A 45 3.64 -7.90 -1.88
CA VAL A 45 2.32 -7.88 -2.55
C VAL A 45 2.42 -8.20 -4.03
N GLY A 46 3.46 -7.68 -4.69
CA GLY A 46 3.63 -7.78 -6.14
C GLY A 46 4.59 -6.69 -6.65
N SER A 47 4.93 -6.78 -7.94
CA SER A 47 5.87 -5.86 -8.59
C SER A 47 5.20 -4.62 -9.21
N SER A 48 3.88 -4.50 -9.09
CA SER A 48 3.09 -3.44 -9.72
C SER A 48 2.31 -2.64 -8.70
N THR A 49 2.05 -1.38 -9.06
CA THR A 49 1.24 -0.44 -8.30
C THR A 49 0.18 0.16 -9.22
N LEU A 50 -0.83 0.79 -8.63
CA LEU A 50 -1.85 1.49 -9.40
C LEU A 50 -1.25 2.60 -10.27
N HIS A 51 -0.14 3.21 -9.85
CA HIS A 51 0.63 4.14 -10.67
C HIS A 51 1.07 3.51 -12.01
N HIS A 52 1.59 2.28 -11.98
CA HIS A 52 1.99 1.56 -13.20
C HIS A 52 0.79 1.23 -14.10
N ILE A 53 -0.37 0.94 -13.52
CA ILE A 53 -1.58 0.65 -14.30
C ILE A 53 -2.14 1.91 -14.97
N ILE A 54 -2.15 3.04 -14.28
CA ILE A 54 -2.73 4.30 -14.80
C ILE A 54 -1.76 4.99 -15.77
N TYR A 55 -0.46 5.03 -15.45
CA TYR A 55 0.52 5.85 -16.16
C TYR A 55 1.59 5.06 -16.92
N GLY A 56 1.70 3.75 -16.70
CA GLY A 56 2.77 2.93 -17.25
C GLY A 56 2.68 2.71 -18.77
N PRO A 57 3.76 2.24 -19.41
CA PRO A 57 3.82 2.02 -20.86
C PRO A 57 2.69 1.12 -21.39
N CYS A 58 2.29 0.12 -20.61
CA CYS A 58 1.19 -0.80 -20.95
C CYS A 58 -0.20 -0.13 -20.95
N ALA A 59 -0.39 1.00 -20.27
CA ALA A 59 -1.66 1.76 -20.32
C ALA A 59 -1.92 2.32 -21.73
N LYS A 60 -0.85 2.66 -22.47
CA LYS A 60 -0.93 3.21 -23.83
C LYS A 60 -1.13 2.13 -24.90
N ALA A 61 -0.65 0.91 -24.64
CA ALA A 61 -0.83 -0.24 -25.52
C ALA A 61 -2.23 -0.87 -25.42
N ARG A 62 -2.93 -0.66 -24.30
CA ARG A 62 -4.34 -1.03 -24.10
C ARG A 62 -5.28 -0.05 -24.80
N GLY A 63 -5.07 0.17 -26.10
CA GLY A 63 -6.11 0.71 -26.95
C GLY A 63 -7.27 -0.29 -27.02
N SER A 64 -8.50 0.18 -26.76
CA SER A 64 -9.77 -0.49 -27.06
C SER A 64 -10.35 -1.46 -26.00
N SER A 65 -10.97 -0.90 -24.96
CA SER A 65 -12.37 -1.17 -24.56
C SER A 65 -12.70 -0.42 -23.26
N GLY A 66 -13.29 0.79 -23.37
CA GLY A 66 -13.55 1.66 -22.21
C GLY A 66 -14.37 1.00 -21.08
N VAL A 67 -15.13 -0.06 -21.38
CA VAL A 67 -15.92 -0.82 -20.41
C VAL A 67 -15.04 -1.70 -19.49
N HIS A 68 -13.97 -2.33 -20.00
CA HIS A 68 -13.11 -3.21 -19.19
C HIS A 68 -12.32 -2.41 -18.15
N LEU A 69 -11.90 -1.19 -18.50
CA LEU A 69 -11.27 -0.26 -17.56
C LEU A 69 -12.26 0.22 -16.49
N SER A 70 -13.56 0.35 -16.81
CA SER A 70 -14.56 0.83 -15.85
C SER A 70 -14.85 -0.16 -14.71
N LEU A 71 -15.01 -1.45 -15.03
CA LEU A 71 -15.25 -2.49 -14.01
C LEU A 71 -14.02 -2.75 -13.15
N GLN A 72 -12.83 -2.74 -13.76
CA GLN A 72 -11.58 -2.89 -13.02
C GLN A 72 -11.32 -1.70 -12.10
N SER A 73 -11.56 -0.47 -12.59
CA SER A 73 -11.44 0.74 -11.76
C SER A 73 -12.41 0.72 -10.58
N LEU A 74 -13.64 0.22 -10.78
CA LEU A 74 -14.60 0.05 -9.70
C LEU A 74 -14.12 -1.00 -8.69
N GLY A 75 -13.60 -2.15 -9.15
CA GLY A 75 -13.03 -3.17 -8.27
C GLY A 75 -11.89 -2.64 -7.41
N TYR A 76 -10.93 -1.94 -8.02
CA TYR A 76 -9.83 -1.29 -7.29
C TYR A 76 -10.33 -0.21 -6.32
N SER A 77 -11.35 0.55 -6.70
CA SER A 77 -11.95 1.55 -5.80
C SER A 77 -12.59 0.88 -4.59
N CYS A 78 -13.31 -0.24 -4.78
CA CYS A 78 -13.88 -1.01 -3.68
C CYS A 78 -12.79 -1.55 -2.73
N ASP A 79 -11.71 -2.10 -3.27
CA ASP A 79 -10.56 -2.59 -2.49
C ASP A 79 -9.91 -1.47 -1.65
N VAL A 80 -9.64 -0.32 -2.27
CA VAL A 80 -9.04 0.83 -1.59
C VAL A 80 -9.98 1.35 -0.49
N VAL A 81 -11.28 1.50 -0.78
CA VAL A 81 -12.26 1.93 0.22
C VAL A 81 -12.36 0.92 1.37
N SER A 82 -12.34 -0.38 1.08
CA SER A 82 -12.34 -1.43 2.10
C SER A 82 -11.13 -1.31 3.05
N GLY A 83 -9.93 -1.10 2.50
CA GLY A 83 -8.72 -0.85 3.28
C GLY A 83 -8.81 0.42 4.13
N LEU A 84 -9.32 1.52 3.57
CA LEU A 84 -9.49 2.79 4.31
C LEU A 84 -10.52 2.67 5.44
N VAL A 85 -11.65 2.01 5.21
CA VAL A 85 -12.66 1.75 6.26
C VAL A 85 -12.02 1.00 7.42
N PHE A 86 -11.22 -0.03 7.12
CA PHE A 86 -10.50 -0.79 8.15
C PHE A 86 -9.49 0.08 8.92
N LEU A 87 -8.67 0.89 8.24
CA LEU A 87 -7.71 1.79 8.90
C LEU A 87 -8.42 2.83 9.78
N HIS A 88 -9.49 3.45 9.26
CA HIS A 88 -10.25 4.46 9.98
C HIS A 88 -10.95 3.90 11.22
N ALA A 89 -11.43 2.65 11.18
CA ALA A 89 -11.98 1.96 12.35
C ALA A 89 -10.94 1.80 13.47
N HIS A 90 -9.65 1.71 13.11
CA HIS A 90 -8.52 1.67 14.04
C HIS A 90 -7.92 3.06 14.34
N ARG A 91 -8.61 4.15 13.95
CA ARG A 91 -8.18 5.55 14.16
C ARG A 91 -6.87 5.91 13.46
N ILE A 92 -6.54 5.22 12.37
CA ILE A 92 -5.34 5.48 11.56
C ILE A 92 -5.75 6.23 10.30
N ALA A 93 -5.17 7.40 10.08
CA ALA A 93 -5.24 8.11 8.80
C ALA A 93 -3.96 7.85 8.01
N HIS A 94 -4.09 7.52 6.73
CA HIS A 94 -2.94 7.19 5.87
C HIS A 94 -2.08 8.41 5.52
N LEU A 95 -2.71 9.57 5.30
CA LEU A 95 -2.09 10.89 5.02
C LEU A 95 -1.29 11.03 3.70
N ASP A 96 -0.83 9.94 3.08
CA ASP A 96 -0.12 9.96 1.77
C ASP A 96 -0.77 9.04 0.71
N LEU A 97 -2.10 8.98 0.68
CA LEU A 97 -2.81 8.11 -0.26
C LEU A 97 -2.63 8.59 -1.71
N LYS A 98 -1.88 7.82 -2.50
CA LYS A 98 -1.61 8.09 -3.92
C LYS A 98 -1.44 6.79 -4.71
N PRO A 99 -1.54 6.79 -6.05
CA PRO A 99 -1.44 5.56 -6.84
C PRO A 99 -0.13 4.78 -6.67
N ALA A 100 0.97 5.43 -6.27
CA ALA A 100 2.25 4.76 -6.01
C ALA A 100 2.23 3.90 -4.73
N ASN A 101 1.31 4.20 -3.80
CA ASN A 101 1.18 3.57 -2.49
C ASN A 101 0.05 2.52 -2.49
N ILE A 102 -0.56 2.25 -3.65
CA ILE A 102 -1.53 1.18 -3.85
C ILE A 102 -0.86 0.06 -4.65
N PHE A 103 -0.54 -1.04 -3.97
CA PHE A 103 0.06 -2.23 -4.57
C PHE A 103 -1.01 -3.12 -5.17
N ILE A 104 -0.64 -3.89 -6.21
CA ILE A 104 -1.55 -4.82 -6.89
C ILE A 104 -0.96 -6.23 -6.80
N THR A 105 -1.75 -7.15 -6.27
CA THR A 105 -1.38 -8.57 -6.22
C THR A 105 -1.43 -9.21 -7.59
N GLU A 106 -0.81 -10.38 -7.73
CA GLU A 106 -0.94 -11.22 -8.93
C GLU A 106 -2.40 -11.64 -9.19
N GLN A 107 -3.23 -11.68 -8.15
CA GLN A 107 -4.67 -11.96 -8.23
C GLN A 107 -5.51 -10.71 -8.53
N ASN A 108 -4.88 -9.59 -8.91
CA ASN A 108 -5.53 -8.33 -9.28
C ASN A 108 -6.36 -7.72 -8.13
N VAL A 109 -5.85 -7.81 -6.90
CA VAL A 109 -6.43 -7.19 -5.68
C VAL A 109 -5.55 -6.02 -5.24
N CYS A 110 -6.15 -4.90 -4.85
CA CYS A 110 -5.41 -3.75 -4.34
C CYS A 110 -5.12 -3.86 -2.83
N LYS A 111 -3.90 -3.48 -2.44
CA LYS A 111 -3.49 -3.29 -1.04
C LYS A 111 -2.89 -1.91 -0.84
N ILE A 112 -3.34 -1.23 0.21
CA ILE A 112 -2.80 0.05 0.66
C ILE A 112 -1.50 -0.20 1.43
N GLY A 113 -0.39 0.42 1.03
CA GLY A 113 0.87 0.46 1.77
C GLY A 113 1.42 1.89 1.83
N ASP A 114 2.59 2.06 2.45
CA ASP A 114 3.26 3.36 2.69
C ASP A 114 2.34 4.49 3.17
#